data_AF-A0A8J4LS78-F1
#
_entry.id   AF-A0A8J4LS78-F1
#
_cell.length_a   1.000
_cell.length_b   1.000
_cell.length_c   1.000
_cell.angle_alpha   90.00
_cell.angle_beta   90.00
_cell.angle_gamma   90.00
#
_symmetry.space_group_name_H-M   'P 1'
#
loop_
_entity.id
_entity.type
_entity.pdbx_description
1 polymer ?
#
loop_
_entity_poly.entity_id
_entity_poly.type
_entity_poly.pdbx_seq_one_letter_code
_entity_poly.pdbx_strand_id
1 'polypeptide(L)'
;MDLARMSLPTICGGLGPRTQPLGCSGLKGSPLPLSLHLFADCSTYITRRSNDARSCHGDRMQQRTLRQPCFSRSVPGNLEYGGYCTCCHEKHILRATPAALLAAKQLMERLDTEGRIDFDALTPDPVLHIDYVWTKGPGRMFGVMVCTKTDGDGEDVEGAGVVDNELTVLKAFSGQISNYWHVPGWVGPVATITNATPLYHNYRALTEAHSARLASLDLALQYHRHARGPQRQRQASRRAPKLHPGAEALENSGEAFLQRQRELLRARRRALSHELLGRIQDSYRICTFTGQKLRLLDVYAKAVHRQQRGQQYERKDEQRAREAERPLGSCTGSTGPTAGSEWNKALAFPAGTGDCCAPKLLSACIQRGLTPLGMVEFWYGSPPNTATAQGRSGSHPGLTTRVHGEMYGMCEKCECILGSMLCGAPAAALSSSSWGGNAGTAGTAGTAAVAAAPVIE
;
A
#
# COMPACT_ATOMS: atom_id res chain seq x y z
N MET A 1 -8.24 -34.55 -31.54
CA MET A 1 -8.32 -34.08 -32.94
C MET A 1 -8.01 -32.59 -32.93
N ASP A 2 -7.00 -32.04 -33.55
CA ASP A 2 -5.75 -32.56 -34.10
C ASP A 2 -4.80 -31.36 -34.20
N LEU A 3 -3.51 -31.60 -33.97
CA LEU A 3 -2.44 -30.61 -34.02
C LEU A 3 -1.93 -30.44 -35.46
N ALA A 4 -1.75 -29.20 -35.92
CA ALA A 4 -0.89 -28.85 -37.07
C ALA A 4 -0.09 -27.60 -36.67
N ARG A 5 1.16 -27.67 -36.19
CA ARG A 5 2.45 -27.91 -36.90
C ARG A 5 2.62 -27.08 -38.17
N MET A 6 3.31 -25.95 -38.03
CA MET A 6 4.08 -25.32 -39.12
C MET A 6 5.56 -25.35 -38.76
N SER A 7 6.33 -25.92 -39.68
CA SER A 7 7.74 -26.27 -39.66
C SER A 7 8.65 -25.11 -40.08
N LEU A 8 9.79 -24.97 -39.41
CA LEU A 8 10.95 -24.17 -39.83
C LEU A 8 12.01 -25.08 -40.47
N PRO A 9 12.80 -24.60 -41.44
CA PRO A 9 13.76 -25.43 -42.17
C PRO A 9 15.07 -25.63 -41.42
N THR A 10 15.55 -26.88 -41.50
CA THR A 10 16.82 -27.41 -41.03
C THR A 10 17.99 -26.94 -41.91
N ILE A 11 19.08 -26.45 -41.30
CA ILE A 11 20.41 -26.43 -41.91
C ILE A 11 21.29 -27.39 -41.10
N CYS A 12 21.74 -28.45 -41.77
CA CYS A 12 22.73 -29.41 -41.28
C CYS A 12 24.13 -28.81 -41.32
N GLY A 13 24.94 -29.14 -40.32
CA GLY A 13 26.37 -28.86 -40.29
C GLY A 13 26.99 -29.50 -39.05
N GLY A 14 27.22 -30.82 -39.11
CA GLY A 14 27.85 -31.57 -38.03
C GLY A 14 29.38 -31.53 -38.12
N LEU A 15 30.04 -31.45 -36.97
CA LEU A 15 31.37 -32.00 -36.72
C LEU A 15 31.41 -32.45 -35.25
N GLY A 16 31.66 -33.74 -35.05
CA GLY A 16 31.68 -34.40 -33.73
C GLY A 16 32.97 -34.19 -32.94
N PRO A 17 33.01 -34.66 -31.67
CA PRO A 17 34.11 -34.43 -30.74
C PRO A 17 35.20 -35.50 -30.85
N ARG A 18 36.46 -35.11 -30.68
CA ARG A 18 37.60 -36.02 -30.42
C ARG A 18 38.15 -35.81 -29.01
N THR A 19 38.54 -36.93 -28.43
CA THR A 19 38.91 -37.22 -27.04
C THR A 19 40.42 -37.08 -26.73
N GLN A 20 40.72 -36.45 -25.58
CA GLN A 20 41.81 -36.71 -24.58
C GLN A 20 43.32 -36.62 -24.98
N PRO A 21 44.31 -36.77 -24.04
CA PRO A 21 44.67 -35.84 -22.94
C PRO A 21 46.21 -35.65 -22.77
N LEU A 22 46.69 -34.51 -22.23
CA LEU A 22 48.06 -34.31 -21.68
C LEU A 22 47.96 -33.12 -20.69
N GLY A 23 48.58 -33.00 -19.53
CA GLY A 23 49.57 -33.75 -18.76
C GLY A 23 49.98 -32.84 -17.57
N CYS A 24 50.26 -33.42 -16.40
CA CYS A 24 50.59 -32.73 -15.15
C CYS A 24 52.01 -32.12 -15.10
N SER A 25 52.14 -30.96 -14.44
CA SER A 25 53.26 -30.52 -13.61
C SER A 25 52.73 -29.31 -12.80
N GLY A 26 52.65 -29.26 -11.47
CA GLY A 26 53.53 -29.76 -10.42
C GLY A 26 54.30 -28.57 -9.83
N LEU A 27 53.95 -28.13 -8.60
CA LEU A 27 54.72 -27.37 -7.58
C LEU A 27 53.72 -26.86 -6.51
N LYS A 28 53.44 -27.60 -5.43
CA LYS A 28 54.11 -27.62 -4.09
C LYS A 28 54.05 -26.29 -3.32
N GLY A 29 53.33 -26.30 -2.18
CA GLY A 29 53.33 -25.25 -1.15
C GLY A 29 52.27 -25.47 -0.07
N SER A 30 52.61 -26.28 0.94
CA SER A 30 51.82 -26.74 2.10
C SER A 30 51.65 -25.68 3.23
N PRO A 31 50.87 -25.97 4.31
CA PRO A 31 50.01 -24.99 5.02
C PRO A 31 50.31 -24.74 6.53
N LEU A 32 49.42 -23.93 7.16
CA LEU A 32 49.06 -23.79 8.61
C LEU A 32 49.95 -22.88 9.50
N PRO A 33 49.49 -22.39 10.70
CA PRO A 33 48.34 -22.84 11.51
C PRO A 33 47.43 -21.79 12.19
N LEU A 34 46.39 -22.35 12.83
CA LEU A 34 45.43 -21.85 13.82
C LEU A 34 46.01 -21.06 15.01
N SER A 35 45.19 -20.17 15.58
CA SER A 35 45.08 -19.99 17.05
C SER A 35 43.73 -19.38 17.47
N LEU A 36 43.01 -20.12 18.33
CA LEU A 36 41.94 -19.67 19.24
C LEU A 36 42.52 -18.71 20.30
N HIS A 37 41.76 -17.68 20.73
CA HIS A 37 41.21 -17.59 22.10
C HIS A 37 40.50 -16.25 22.42
N LEU A 38 39.33 -16.40 23.05
CA LEU A 38 38.71 -15.66 24.18
C LEU A 38 38.11 -14.23 24.04
N PHE A 39 36.82 -14.20 24.40
CA PHE A 39 36.03 -13.21 25.15
C PHE A 39 36.77 -12.03 25.81
N ALA A 40 36.21 -10.82 25.66
CA ALA A 40 35.76 -9.97 26.79
C ALA A 40 35.07 -8.68 26.29
N ASP A 41 34.05 -8.28 27.04
CA ASP A 41 33.29 -7.02 26.98
C ASP A 41 34.16 -5.76 26.89
N CYS A 42 33.63 -4.70 26.26
CA CYS A 42 33.76 -3.36 26.84
C CYS A 42 32.72 -2.37 26.28
N SER A 43 31.66 -2.23 27.08
CA SER A 43 30.92 -0.98 27.23
C SER A 43 31.88 0.10 27.72
N THR A 44 32.02 1.22 27.00
CA THR A 44 32.46 2.57 27.43
C THR A 44 33.24 3.28 26.31
N TYR A 45 32.59 4.20 25.60
CA TYR A 45 33.32 5.29 24.93
C TYR A 45 32.46 6.56 24.91
N ILE A 46 32.44 7.24 26.07
CA ILE A 46 32.01 8.62 26.20
C ILE A 46 33.16 9.41 26.83
N THR A 47 33.52 10.51 26.16
CA THR A 47 34.35 11.67 26.57
C THR A 47 35.87 11.51 26.69
N ARG A 48 36.60 12.18 25.77
CA ARG A 48 37.30 13.45 26.01
C ARG A 48 37.82 14.10 24.71
N ARG A 49 37.65 15.43 24.65
CA ARG A 49 38.12 16.41 23.65
C ARG A 49 39.67 16.41 23.56
N SER A 50 40.38 16.97 22.58
CA SER A 50 40.27 18.33 22.02
C SER A 50 41.33 18.56 20.92
N ASN A 51 41.05 19.54 20.06
CA ASN A 51 41.98 20.40 19.32
C ASN A 51 42.86 19.79 18.22
N ASP A 52 42.42 19.95 16.97
CA ASP A 52 43.19 20.80 16.07
C ASP A 52 42.30 21.45 15.01
N ALA A 53 42.36 22.78 14.97
CA ALA A 53 41.67 23.62 14.01
C ALA A 53 42.55 23.79 12.77
N ARG A 54 42.08 23.32 11.61
CA ARG A 54 42.36 23.94 10.30
C ARG A 54 41.40 23.44 9.21
N SER A 55 40.33 24.21 9.04
CA SER A 55 39.74 24.64 7.76
C SER A 55 40.08 23.83 6.50
N CYS A 56 39.11 23.08 5.96
CA CYS A 56 38.82 23.01 4.52
C CYS A 56 37.36 22.56 4.28
N HIS A 57 36.77 23.10 3.23
CA HIS A 57 35.34 23.21 2.95
C HIS A 57 34.56 21.90 2.77
N GLY A 58 33.30 21.90 3.22
CA GLY A 58 32.20 21.65 2.29
C GLY A 58 31.37 20.37 2.41
N ASP A 59 31.56 19.51 3.42
CA ASP A 59 30.64 18.39 3.63
C ASP A 59 29.57 18.75 4.66
N ARG A 60 28.35 18.99 4.15
CA ARG A 60 27.15 19.19 4.96
C ARG A 60 26.73 17.83 5.54
N MET A 61 27.47 17.37 6.56
CA MET A 61 27.00 16.34 7.48
C MET A 61 25.66 16.82 8.05
N GLN A 62 24.56 16.22 7.56
CA GLN A 62 23.27 16.33 8.22
C GLN A 62 23.45 15.74 9.61
N GLN A 63 23.41 16.62 10.61
CA GLN A 63 23.37 16.26 12.01
C GLN A 63 22.31 15.17 12.18
N ARG A 64 22.73 13.99 12.64
CA ARG A 64 21.85 12.96 13.21
C ARG A 64 21.07 13.66 14.34
N THR A 65 19.88 14.14 14.03
CA THR A 65 18.90 14.53 15.03
C THR A 65 18.68 13.30 15.90
N LEU A 66 19.02 13.41 17.18
CA LEU A 66 18.68 12.43 18.20
C LEU A 66 17.20 12.09 18.03
N ARG A 67 16.90 10.84 17.68
CA ARG A 67 15.54 10.35 17.47
C ARG A 67 14.77 10.62 18.76
N GLN A 68 13.74 11.47 18.71
CA GLN A 68 12.89 11.69 19.87
C GLN A 68 12.16 10.38 20.18
N PRO A 69 12.16 9.89 21.43
CA PRO A 69 11.40 8.71 21.81
C PRO A 69 9.91 8.92 21.51
N CYS A 70 9.25 7.93 20.89
CA CYS A 70 7.84 7.98 20.51
C CYS A 70 6.86 8.07 21.71
N PHE A 71 7.35 8.07 22.95
CA PHE A 71 6.60 7.69 24.15
C PHE A 71 5.64 8.74 24.73
N SER A 72 5.62 9.99 24.25
CA SER A 72 4.93 11.10 24.93
C SER A 72 3.74 11.72 24.18
N ARG A 73 3.13 11.05 23.20
CA ARG A 73 2.12 11.68 22.33
C ARG A 73 0.68 11.25 22.59
N SER A 74 -0.25 12.20 22.44
CA SER A 74 -1.67 12.09 22.79
C SER A 74 -2.40 11.05 21.95
N VAL A 75 -3.13 10.14 22.60
CA VAL A 75 -4.03 9.19 21.91
C VAL A 75 -5.25 9.97 21.40
N PRO A 76 -5.57 9.95 20.10
CA PRO A 76 -6.80 10.57 19.61
C PRO A 76 -8.03 9.94 20.25
N GLY A 77 -9.01 10.75 20.65
CA GLY A 77 -10.16 10.30 21.43
C GLY A 77 -11.08 9.27 20.77
N ASN A 78 -11.00 9.04 19.46
CA ASN A 78 -11.83 8.06 18.73
C ASN A 78 -11.08 7.42 17.56
N LEU A 79 -10.23 6.43 17.84
CA LEU A 79 -9.65 5.57 16.80
C LEU A 79 -10.67 4.49 16.42
N GLU A 80 -11.37 4.73 15.31
CA GLU A 80 -12.39 3.83 14.77
C GLU A 80 -11.91 3.17 13.48
N TYR A 81 -12.46 1.98 13.19
CA TYR A 81 -12.18 1.18 12.02
C TYR A 81 -13.45 0.49 11.58
N GLY A 82 -14.00 0.87 10.43
CA GLY A 82 -15.23 0.28 9.95
C GLY A 82 -15.95 1.22 9.01
N GLY A 83 -17.25 1.04 8.85
CA GLY A 83 -18.06 1.82 7.94
C GLY A 83 -19.36 1.11 7.61
N TYR A 84 -19.98 1.55 6.52
CA TYR A 84 -21.21 0.96 6.03
C TYR A 84 -20.98 -0.44 5.43
N CYS A 85 -21.82 -1.40 5.81
CA CYS A 85 -21.79 -2.75 5.29
C CYS A 85 -22.67 -2.87 4.03
N THR A 86 -22.08 -3.38 2.94
CA THR A 86 -22.82 -3.62 1.69
C THR A 86 -23.60 -4.94 1.68
N CYS A 87 -23.48 -5.75 2.74
CA CYS A 87 -24.15 -7.03 2.90
C CYS A 87 -25.42 -6.93 3.74
N CYS A 88 -25.31 -6.40 4.97
CA CYS A 88 -26.45 -6.28 5.90
C CYS A 88 -27.05 -4.89 5.97
N HIS A 89 -26.46 -3.90 5.29
CA HIS A 89 -26.91 -2.51 5.25
C HIS A 89 -26.80 -1.72 6.57
N GLU A 90 -26.04 -2.23 7.54
CA GLU A 90 -25.77 -1.55 8.82
C GLU A 90 -24.34 -0.98 8.90
N LYS A 91 -24.11 -0.06 9.84
CA LYS A 91 -22.76 0.44 10.14
C LYS A 91 -22.08 -0.49 11.15
N HIS A 92 -20.87 -0.94 10.83
CA HIS A 92 -20.04 -1.74 11.73
C HIS A 92 -18.75 -1.00 12.03
N ILE A 93 -18.38 -0.90 13.31
CA ILE A 93 -17.20 -0.18 13.78
C ILE A 93 -16.49 -1.02 14.84
N LEU A 94 -15.19 -1.24 14.62
CA LEU A 94 -14.24 -1.74 15.61
C LEU A 94 -13.45 -0.53 16.14
N ARG A 95 -13.25 -0.45 17.46
CA ARG A 95 -12.54 0.65 18.11
C ARG A 95 -11.16 0.21 18.61
N ALA A 96 -10.28 1.17 18.86
CA ALA A 96 -9.09 0.92 19.65
C ALA A 96 -9.47 0.57 21.09
N THR A 97 -8.78 -0.41 21.67
CA THR A 97 -8.88 -0.78 23.09
C THR A 97 -7.57 -0.46 23.80
N PRO A 98 -7.56 -0.35 25.15
CA PRO A 98 -6.32 -0.19 25.90
C PRO A 98 -5.25 -1.24 25.58
N ALA A 99 -5.66 -2.50 25.37
CA ALA A 99 -4.77 -3.58 24.97
C ALA A 99 -4.15 -3.33 23.58
N ALA A 100 -4.95 -2.87 22.60
CA ALA A 100 -4.44 -2.55 21.27
C ALA A 100 -3.51 -1.33 21.26
N LEU A 101 -3.81 -0.32 22.09
CA LEU A 101 -2.94 0.84 22.29
C LEU A 101 -1.60 0.44 22.91
N LEU A 102 -1.61 -0.45 23.90
CA LEU A 102 -0.39 -0.99 24.51
C LEU A 102 0.43 -1.79 23.49
N ALA A 103 -0.21 -2.70 22.75
CA ALA A 103 0.45 -3.48 21.71
C ALA A 103 1.08 -2.58 20.61
N ALA A 104 0.43 -1.47 20.26
CA ALA A 104 0.96 -0.52 19.28
C ALA A 104 2.21 0.19 19.80
N LYS A 105 2.19 0.60 21.08
CA LYS A 105 3.36 1.21 21.74
C LYS A 105 4.53 0.22 21.83
N GLN A 106 4.26 -1.02 22.22
CA GLN A 106 5.26 -2.09 22.25
C GLN A 106 5.86 -2.35 20.85
N LEU A 107 5.04 -2.35 19.80
CA LEU A 107 5.55 -2.49 18.44
C LEU A 107 6.43 -1.30 18.02
N MET A 108 6.04 -0.07 18.35
CA MET A 108 6.88 1.11 18.09
C MET A 108 8.23 1.02 18.81
N GLU A 109 8.22 0.66 20.09
CA GLU A 109 9.44 0.47 20.87
C GLU A 109 10.33 -0.64 20.29
N ARG A 110 9.73 -1.76 19.85
CA ARG A 110 10.46 -2.85 19.20
C ARG A 110 11.09 -2.41 17.88
N LEU A 111 10.38 -1.61 17.07
CA LEU A 111 10.93 -1.02 15.84
C LEU A 111 12.11 -0.08 16.13
N ASP A 112 12.00 0.74 17.18
CA ASP A 112 13.05 1.69 17.59
C ASP A 112 14.29 0.98 18.13
N THR A 113 14.09 -0.05 18.95
CA THR A 113 15.17 -0.79 19.62
C THR A 113 15.88 -1.78 18.71
N GLU A 114 15.13 -2.55 17.90
CA GLU A 114 15.72 -3.56 17.02
C GLU A 114 16.18 -2.99 15.67
N GLY A 115 15.64 -1.85 15.23
CA GLY A 115 16.03 -1.20 13.98
C GLY A 115 15.70 -2.00 12.71
N ARG A 116 14.86 -3.04 12.80
CA ARG A 116 14.49 -3.96 11.72
C ARG A 116 13.04 -4.41 11.87
N ILE A 117 12.49 -5.07 10.86
CA ILE A 117 11.11 -5.61 10.92
C ILE A 117 11.03 -7.12 10.98
N ASP A 118 12.07 -7.84 10.59
CA ASP A 118 12.18 -9.30 10.63
C ASP A 118 12.64 -9.80 12.02
N PHE A 119 11.97 -9.33 13.07
CA PHE A 119 12.41 -9.49 14.46
C PHE A 119 12.72 -10.94 14.89
N ASP A 120 11.99 -11.90 14.32
CA ASP A 120 12.06 -13.30 14.71
C ASP A 120 13.01 -14.13 13.81
N ALA A 121 13.68 -13.49 12.83
CA ALA A 121 14.64 -14.16 11.97
C ALA A 121 16.02 -14.29 12.65
N LEU A 122 16.51 -15.54 12.72
CA LEU A 122 17.82 -15.90 13.30
C LEU A 122 18.98 -15.09 12.70
N THR A 123 18.90 -14.81 11.40
CA THR A 123 19.88 -13.98 10.69
C THR A 123 19.17 -12.75 10.13
N PRO A 124 19.58 -11.53 10.52
CA PRO A 124 19.04 -10.29 9.96
C PRO A 124 19.19 -10.21 8.45
N ASP A 125 18.08 -9.93 7.76
CA ASP A 125 18.13 -9.47 6.38
C ASP A 125 18.39 -7.95 6.37
N PRO A 126 19.55 -7.48 5.88
CA PRO A 126 19.85 -6.05 5.82
C PRO A 126 18.84 -5.21 5.01
N VAL A 127 18.09 -5.84 4.10
CA VAL A 127 17.05 -5.18 3.29
C VAL A 127 15.81 -4.84 4.13
N LEU A 128 15.61 -5.52 5.26
CA LEU A 128 14.49 -5.33 6.19
C LEU A 128 14.83 -4.40 7.37
N HIS A 129 15.98 -3.71 7.29
CA HIS A 129 16.31 -2.64 8.22
C HIS A 129 15.32 -1.45 8.10
N ILE A 130 14.89 -0.91 9.24
CA ILE A 130 13.81 0.08 9.30
C ILE A 130 14.21 1.44 8.72
N ASP A 131 15.50 1.74 8.61
CA ASP A 131 16.01 2.98 8.00
C ASP A 131 15.49 3.24 6.58
N TYR A 132 15.00 2.20 5.88
CA TYR A 132 14.31 2.37 4.60
C TYR A 132 13.19 3.43 4.66
N VAL A 133 12.37 3.44 5.71
CA VAL A 133 11.22 4.35 5.88
C VAL A 133 11.62 5.80 6.23
N TRP A 134 12.92 6.01 6.40
CA TRP A 134 13.53 7.31 6.70
C TRP A 134 14.34 7.85 5.52
N THR A 135 15.09 6.96 4.86
CA THR A 135 16.19 7.33 3.95
C THR A 135 15.91 7.07 2.47
N LYS A 136 15.11 6.05 2.15
CA LYS A 136 14.90 5.58 0.76
C LYS A 136 13.45 5.67 0.32
N GLY A 137 12.51 5.47 1.24
CA GLY A 137 11.08 5.57 1.01
C GLY A 137 10.40 6.46 2.04
N PRO A 138 9.18 6.95 1.76
CA PRO A 138 8.40 7.64 2.77
C PRO A 138 8.11 6.69 3.94
N GLY A 139 7.70 7.28 5.07
CA GLY A 139 7.16 6.52 6.19
C GLY A 139 6.02 5.58 5.78
N ARG A 140 5.70 4.65 6.68
CA ARG A 140 4.66 3.64 6.49
C ARG A 140 3.69 3.65 7.64
N MET A 141 2.45 3.25 7.34
CA MET A 141 1.53 2.88 8.40
C MET A 141 1.92 1.49 8.89
N PHE A 142 1.95 1.33 10.20
CA PHE A 142 2.01 0.07 10.90
C PHE A 142 0.72 -0.08 11.69
N GLY A 143 0.27 -1.30 11.89
CA GLY A 143 -0.94 -1.57 12.65
C GLY A 143 -0.86 -2.85 13.43
N VAL A 144 -1.55 -2.86 14.57
CA VAL A 144 -1.72 -4.03 15.43
C VAL A 144 -3.19 -4.29 15.67
N MET A 145 -3.57 -5.55 15.77
CA MET A 145 -4.90 -5.97 16.19
C MET A 145 -4.75 -6.98 17.32
N VAL A 146 -5.45 -6.73 18.42
CA VAL A 146 -5.59 -7.69 19.50
C VAL A 146 -6.83 -8.53 19.22
N CYS A 147 -6.68 -9.83 19.35
CA CYS A 147 -7.71 -10.81 19.12
C CYS A 147 -7.75 -11.83 20.27
N THR A 148 -8.86 -12.55 20.38
CA THR A 148 -8.98 -13.78 21.16
C THR A 148 -9.26 -14.95 20.22
N LYS A 149 -8.99 -16.18 20.68
CA LYS A 149 -9.54 -17.36 20.02
C LYS A 149 -11.06 -17.33 20.12
N THR A 150 -11.74 -17.74 19.07
CA THR A 150 -13.17 -18.02 19.15
C THR A 150 -13.31 -19.33 19.92
N ASP A 151 -13.97 -19.30 21.08
CA ASP A 151 -14.40 -20.52 21.76
C ASP A 151 -15.24 -21.28 20.72
N GLY A 152 -14.74 -22.43 20.26
CA GLY A 152 -15.48 -23.27 19.33
C GLY A 152 -16.83 -23.60 19.94
N ASP A 153 -17.85 -23.72 19.09
CA ASP A 153 -19.23 -24.12 19.42
C ASP A 153 -19.26 -24.98 20.70
N GLY A 154 -19.74 -24.37 21.79
CA GLY A 154 -19.64 -24.95 23.13
C GLY A 154 -20.24 -26.34 23.18
N GLU A 155 -19.39 -27.36 23.30
CA GLU A 155 -19.74 -28.47 24.15
C GLU A 155 -19.63 -27.95 25.58
N ASP A 156 -20.78 -27.82 26.23
CA ASP A 156 -20.90 -27.48 27.64
C ASP A 156 -20.12 -28.49 28.49
N VAL A 157 -18.83 -28.24 28.69
CA VAL A 157 -18.07 -28.86 29.77
C VAL A 157 -18.41 -28.06 31.03
N GLU A 158 -19.51 -28.43 31.68
CA GLU A 158 -19.82 -27.99 33.03
C GLU A 158 -18.66 -28.38 33.96
N GLY A 159 -17.79 -27.42 34.25
CA GLY A 159 -16.69 -27.58 35.20
C GLY A 159 -15.31 -27.25 34.64
N ALA A 160 -15.07 -26.01 34.26
CA ALA A 160 -13.71 -25.49 34.11
C ALA A 160 -13.67 -24.02 34.55
N GLY A 161 -12.83 -23.74 35.54
CA GLY A 161 -12.60 -22.40 36.04
C GLY A 161 -12.10 -21.44 34.95
N VAL A 162 -12.25 -20.14 35.23
CA VAL A 162 -11.71 -18.98 34.49
C VAL A 162 -10.73 -19.38 33.37
N VAL A 163 -11.24 -19.57 32.16
CA VAL A 163 -10.39 -19.79 30.98
C VAL A 163 -9.75 -18.44 30.68
N ASP A 164 -8.47 -18.30 30.97
CA ASP A 164 -7.67 -17.15 30.57
C ASP A 164 -7.65 -17.10 29.04
N ASN A 165 -8.47 -16.23 28.45
CA ASN A 165 -8.71 -16.24 27.02
C ASN A 165 -7.44 -15.70 26.33
N GLU A 166 -6.63 -16.61 25.76
CA GLU A 166 -5.29 -16.32 25.25
C GLU A 166 -5.31 -15.19 24.20
N LEU A 167 -4.79 -14.02 24.58
CA LEU A 167 -4.71 -12.86 23.69
C LEU A 167 -3.67 -13.09 22.60
N THR A 168 -4.11 -12.94 21.35
CA THR A 168 -3.24 -13.00 20.17
C THR A 168 -3.08 -11.61 19.58
N VAL A 169 -1.84 -11.20 19.28
CA VAL A 169 -1.56 -9.92 18.61
C VAL A 169 -1.13 -10.15 17.16
N LEU A 170 -1.90 -9.63 16.23
CA LEU A 170 -1.56 -9.56 14.81
C LEU A 170 -0.89 -8.22 14.50
N LYS A 171 0.10 -8.22 13.60
CA LYS A 171 0.80 -7.00 13.14
C LYS A 171 0.88 -6.92 11.62
N ALA A 172 0.74 -5.72 11.07
CA ALA A 172 0.79 -5.46 9.63
C ALA A 172 1.48 -4.12 9.34
N PHE A 173 1.96 -3.96 8.11
CA PHE A 173 2.37 -2.67 7.55
C PHE A 173 1.65 -2.39 6.22
N SER A 174 1.49 -1.12 5.87
CA SER A 174 0.79 -0.73 4.65
C SER A 174 1.65 -0.90 3.39
N GLY A 175 1.05 -1.46 2.35
CA GLY A 175 1.73 -1.70 1.07
C GLY A 175 2.93 -2.64 1.22
N GLN A 176 4.08 -2.17 0.73
CA GLN A 176 5.36 -2.88 0.72
C GLN A 176 6.42 -2.13 1.54
N ILE A 177 7.31 -2.87 2.19
CA ILE A 177 8.57 -2.36 2.75
C ILE A 177 9.72 -3.01 1.98
N SER A 178 10.62 -2.20 1.45
CA SER A 178 11.77 -2.68 0.66
C SER A 178 11.40 -3.67 -0.46
N ASN A 179 10.26 -3.46 -1.12
CA ASN A 179 9.66 -4.35 -2.14
C ASN A 179 9.13 -5.70 -1.63
N TYR A 180 9.11 -5.95 -0.32
CA TYR A 180 8.49 -7.14 0.26
C TYR A 180 7.04 -6.85 0.68
N TRP A 181 6.15 -7.76 0.30
CA TRP A 181 4.78 -7.83 0.84
C TRP A 181 4.64 -8.77 2.02
N HIS A 182 5.50 -9.80 2.06
CA HIS A 182 5.50 -10.85 3.06
C HIS A 182 6.81 -10.77 3.85
N VAL A 183 6.69 -10.63 5.16
CA VAL A 183 7.80 -10.75 6.11
C VAL A 183 7.32 -11.72 7.19
N PRO A 184 8.09 -12.76 7.54
CA PRO A 184 7.71 -13.69 8.62
C PRO A 184 7.29 -12.96 9.89
N GLY A 185 6.23 -13.43 10.55
CA GLY A 185 5.64 -12.77 11.72
C GLY A 185 4.71 -11.60 11.41
N TRP A 186 4.62 -11.12 10.16
CA TRP A 186 3.69 -10.08 9.73
C TRP A 186 2.54 -10.65 8.92
N VAL A 187 1.39 -9.98 8.99
CA VAL A 187 0.25 -10.29 8.12
C VAL A 187 0.53 -9.85 6.68
N GLY A 188 0.32 -10.79 5.75
CA GLY A 188 0.50 -10.58 4.31
C GLY A 188 -0.57 -9.71 3.64
N PRO A 189 -0.45 -9.50 2.31
CA PRO A 189 -1.41 -8.76 1.51
C PRO A 189 -2.74 -9.51 1.36
N VAL A 190 -3.81 -8.74 1.13
CA VAL A 190 -5.14 -9.27 0.79
C VAL A 190 -5.19 -9.73 -0.67
N ALA A 191 -4.41 -9.10 -1.55
CA ALA A 191 -4.27 -9.51 -2.95
C ALA A 191 -3.52 -10.83 -3.08
N THR A 192 -3.96 -11.65 -4.03
CA THR A 192 -3.25 -12.87 -4.42
C THR A 192 -2.19 -12.61 -5.50
N ILE A 193 -2.36 -11.56 -6.32
CA ILE A 193 -1.34 -11.12 -7.28
C ILE A 193 -0.50 -10.02 -6.64
N THR A 194 0.79 -10.29 -6.45
CA THR A 194 1.79 -9.36 -5.89
C THR A 194 3.02 -9.29 -6.79
N ASN A 195 4.03 -8.51 -6.40
CA ASN A 195 5.29 -8.44 -7.15
C ASN A 195 6.15 -9.71 -7.06
N ALA A 196 5.73 -10.72 -6.28
CA ALA A 196 6.35 -12.05 -6.23
C ALA A 196 5.61 -13.08 -7.11
N THR A 197 4.47 -12.71 -7.69
CA THR A 197 3.66 -13.62 -8.51
C THR A 197 4.24 -13.73 -9.93
N PRO A 198 4.40 -14.94 -10.51
CA PRO A 198 4.92 -15.10 -11.87
C PRO A 198 4.16 -14.28 -12.94
N LEU A 199 2.84 -14.16 -12.80
CA LEU A 199 2.03 -13.31 -13.66
C LEU A 199 2.51 -11.85 -13.64
N TYR A 200 2.77 -11.28 -12.46
CA TYR A 200 3.25 -9.91 -12.34
C TYR A 200 4.60 -9.75 -13.04
N HIS A 201 5.53 -10.68 -12.84
CA HIS A 201 6.84 -10.66 -13.49
C HIS A 201 6.73 -10.71 -15.02
N ASN A 202 5.84 -11.53 -15.57
CA ASN A 202 5.61 -11.61 -17.01
C ASN A 202 5.12 -10.28 -17.60
N TYR A 203 4.10 -9.65 -16.99
CA TYR A 203 3.63 -8.34 -17.45
C TYR A 203 4.68 -7.25 -17.26
N ARG A 204 5.45 -7.30 -16.17
CA ARG A 204 6.53 -6.34 -15.91
C ARG A 204 7.63 -6.45 -16.97
N ALA A 205 8.09 -7.66 -17.28
CA ALA A 205 9.08 -7.90 -18.32
C ALA A 205 8.60 -7.41 -19.70
N LEU A 206 7.34 -7.67 -20.06
CA LEU A 206 6.74 -7.14 -21.29
C LEU A 206 6.70 -5.61 -21.29
N THR A 207 6.28 -5.00 -20.18
CA THR A 207 6.20 -3.54 -20.04
C THR A 207 7.58 -2.89 -20.15
N GLU A 208 8.60 -3.50 -19.54
CA GLU A 208 9.99 -3.06 -19.61
C GLU A 208 10.55 -3.20 -21.04
N ALA A 209 10.31 -4.32 -21.71
CA ALA A 209 10.70 -4.53 -23.10
C ALA A 209 10.06 -3.50 -24.05
N HIS A 210 8.77 -3.21 -23.87
CA HIS A 210 8.10 -2.14 -24.62
C HIS A 210 8.65 -0.75 -24.29
N SER A 211 9.04 -0.49 -23.04
CA SER A 211 9.64 0.78 -22.62
C SER A 211 11.03 0.97 -23.25
N ALA A 212 11.85 -0.08 -23.30
CA ALA A 212 13.15 -0.06 -23.96
C ALA A 212 13.01 0.23 -25.46
N ARG A 213 12.08 -0.45 -26.15
CA ARG A 213 11.82 -0.23 -27.57
C ARG A 213 11.24 1.16 -27.86
N LEU A 214 10.44 1.71 -26.95
CA LEU A 214 9.99 3.11 -27.04
C LEU A 214 11.17 4.08 -26.96
N ALA A 215 12.11 3.86 -26.05
CA ALA A 215 13.31 4.68 -25.95
C ALA A 215 14.16 4.61 -27.24
N SER A 216 14.30 3.42 -27.84
CA SER A 216 14.98 3.27 -29.14
C SER A 216 14.28 4.04 -30.27
N LEU A 217 12.94 4.02 -30.32
CA LEU A 217 12.17 4.79 -31.30
C LEU A 217 12.26 6.30 -31.07
N ASP A 218 12.22 6.75 -29.82
CA ASP A 218 12.42 8.16 -29.47
C ASP A 218 13.82 8.63 -29.91
N LEU A 219 14.85 7.82 -29.72
CA LEU A 219 16.20 8.10 -30.19
C LEU A 219 16.29 8.13 -31.73
N ALA A 220 15.67 7.17 -32.43
CA ALA A 220 15.63 7.15 -33.89
C ALA A 220 14.93 8.40 -34.46
N LEU A 221 13.82 8.83 -33.85
CA LEU A 221 13.14 10.08 -34.21
C LEU A 221 14.01 11.31 -33.99
N GLN A 222 14.76 11.35 -32.88
CA GLN A 222 15.72 12.43 -32.62
C GLN A 222 16.81 12.47 -33.70
N TYR A 223 17.45 11.34 -34.01
CA TYR A 223 18.45 11.25 -35.07
C TYR A 223 17.90 11.70 -36.44
N HIS A 224 16.70 11.24 -36.81
CA HIS A 224 16.06 11.64 -38.06
C HIS A 224 15.83 13.15 -38.15
N ARG A 225 15.42 13.79 -37.04
CA ARG A 225 15.25 15.25 -36.96
C ARG A 225 16.58 16.00 -36.98
N HIS A 226 17.60 15.50 -36.27
CA HIS A 226 18.93 16.13 -36.25
C HIS A 226 19.64 16.04 -37.60
N ALA A 227 19.55 14.91 -38.32
CA ALA A 227 20.10 14.78 -39.67
C ALA A 227 19.51 15.81 -40.64
N ARG A 228 18.24 16.21 -40.44
CA ARG A 228 17.54 17.23 -41.27
C ARG A 228 17.99 18.66 -41.01
N GLY A 229 18.47 19.00 -39.81
CA GLY A 229 18.85 20.37 -39.43
C GLY A 229 19.95 20.97 -40.33
N PRO A 230 21.13 20.32 -40.45
CA PRO A 230 22.23 20.78 -41.30
C PRO A 230 21.89 20.78 -42.80
N GLN A 231 21.07 19.83 -43.26
CA GLN A 231 20.69 19.68 -44.66
C GLN A 231 19.77 20.81 -45.13
N ARG A 232 18.78 21.19 -44.31
CA ARG A 232 17.90 22.34 -44.54
C ARG A 232 18.65 23.67 -44.51
N GLN A 233 19.57 23.84 -43.57
CA GLN A 233 20.35 25.07 -43.42
C GLN A 233 21.33 25.28 -44.60
N ARG A 234 21.97 24.21 -45.09
CA ARG A 234 22.81 24.24 -46.29
C ARG A 234 22.02 24.46 -47.58
N GLN A 235 20.83 23.89 -47.71
CA GLN A 235 19.94 24.10 -48.88
C GLN A 235 19.30 25.50 -48.90
N ALA A 236 19.00 26.10 -47.75
CA ALA A 236 18.50 27.48 -47.69
C ALA A 236 19.57 28.52 -48.08
N SER A 237 20.85 28.16 -47.92
CA SER A 237 22.00 29.05 -48.18
C SER A 237 22.50 28.99 -49.64
N ARG A 238 22.16 27.94 -50.39
CA ARG A 238 22.47 27.81 -51.83
C ARG A 238 21.16 28.00 -52.62
N ARG A 239 21.14 28.83 -53.67
CA ARG A 239 19.98 28.88 -54.60
C ARG A 239 19.59 27.45 -55.00
N ALA A 240 18.41 27.01 -54.56
CA ALA A 240 18.07 25.59 -54.50
C ALA A 240 17.93 24.96 -55.90
N PRO A 241 18.59 23.81 -56.17
CA PRO A 241 18.07 22.90 -57.19
C PRO A 241 16.75 22.33 -56.68
N LYS A 242 15.71 22.30 -57.52
CA LYS A 242 14.41 21.71 -57.19
C LYS A 242 14.62 20.27 -56.74
N LEU A 243 14.39 19.96 -55.47
CA LEU A 243 14.30 18.57 -55.02
C LEU A 243 13.19 17.88 -55.82
N HIS A 244 13.46 16.65 -56.29
CA HIS A 244 12.42 15.84 -56.90
C HIS A 244 11.31 15.57 -55.85
N PRO A 245 10.03 15.78 -56.17
CA PRO A 245 8.90 15.60 -55.23
C PRO A 245 8.87 14.22 -54.54
N GLY A 246 9.45 13.20 -55.16
CA GLY A 246 9.51 11.84 -54.62
C GLY A 246 10.43 11.66 -53.39
N ALA A 247 11.52 12.43 -53.28
CA ALA A 247 12.45 12.31 -52.16
C ALA A 247 11.84 12.88 -50.86
N GLU A 248 11.23 14.08 -50.92
CA GLU A 248 10.53 14.66 -49.77
C GLU A 248 9.32 13.82 -49.32
N ALA A 249 8.58 13.23 -50.26
CA ALA A 249 7.44 12.36 -49.95
C ALA A 249 7.87 11.04 -49.27
N LEU A 250 8.95 10.40 -49.78
CA LEU A 250 9.50 9.18 -49.19
C LEU A 250 10.17 9.45 -47.82
N GLU A 251 10.76 10.63 -47.63
CA GLU A 251 11.41 11.02 -46.38
C GLU A 251 10.41 11.45 -45.30
N ASN A 252 9.33 12.15 -45.66
CA ASN A 252 8.21 12.40 -44.75
C ASN A 252 7.48 11.10 -44.37
N SER A 253 7.50 10.09 -45.26
CA SER A 253 7.04 8.73 -44.94
C SER A 253 7.91 8.07 -43.87
N GLY A 254 9.22 8.31 -43.82
CA GLY A 254 10.13 7.77 -42.80
C GLY A 254 9.86 8.28 -41.38
N GLU A 255 9.74 9.61 -41.20
CA GLU A 255 9.39 10.18 -39.89
C GLU A 255 7.96 9.78 -39.47
N ALA A 256 7.00 9.85 -40.39
CA ALA A 256 5.62 9.43 -40.14
C ALA A 256 5.53 7.94 -39.75
N PHE A 257 6.34 7.08 -40.38
CA PHE A 257 6.44 5.67 -40.04
C PHE A 257 6.93 5.47 -38.61
N LEU A 258 8.03 6.12 -38.22
CA LEU A 258 8.59 6.02 -36.86
C LEU A 258 7.61 6.57 -35.80
N GLN A 259 6.91 7.67 -36.10
CA GLN A 259 5.88 8.24 -35.22
C GLN A 259 4.71 7.26 -35.04
N ARG A 260 4.22 6.64 -36.12
CA ARG A 260 3.16 5.63 -36.07
C ARG A 260 3.58 4.40 -35.26
N GLN A 261 4.80 3.90 -35.45
CA GLN A 261 5.33 2.78 -34.66
C GLN A 261 5.39 3.12 -33.16
N ARG A 262 5.83 4.34 -32.83
CA ARG A 262 5.87 4.83 -31.45
C ARG A 262 4.48 4.90 -30.83
N GLU A 263 3.48 5.40 -31.56
CA GLU A 263 2.10 5.47 -31.09
C GLU A 263 1.51 4.08 -30.82
N LEU A 264 1.68 3.14 -31.75
CA LEU A 264 1.24 1.75 -31.59
C LEU A 264 1.89 1.11 -30.36
N LEU A 265 3.20 1.31 -30.18
CA LEU A 265 3.94 0.74 -29.06
C LEU A 265 3.55 1.38 -27.72
N ARG A 266 3.27 2.69 -27.70
CA ARG A 266 2.71 3.38 -26.53
C ARG A 266 1.34 2.84 -26.17
N ALA A 267 0.47 2.65 -27.16
CA ALA A 267 -0.86 2.06 -26.95
C ALA A 267 -0.75 0.64 -26.39
N ARG A 268 0.14 -0.20 -26.94
CA ARG A 268 0.37 -1.57 -26.46
C ARG A 268 0.89 -1.61 -25.03
N ARG A 269 1.88 -0.75 -24.69
CA ARG A 269 2.41 -0.62 -23.33
C ARG A 269 1.31 -0.22 -22.34
N ARG A 270 0.49 0.78 -22.69
CA ARG A 270 -0.65 1.19 -21.85
C ARG A 270 -1.65 0.04 -21.66
N ALA A 271 -2.00 -0.67 -22.72
CA ALA A 271 -2.93 -1.80 -22.65
C ALA A 271 -2.44 -2.89 -21.69
N LEU A 272 -1.15 -3.25 -21.74
CA LEU A 272 -0.55 -4.22 -20.81
C LEU A 272 -0.61 -3.77 -19.35
N SER A 273 -0.31 -2.49 -19.10
CA SER A 273 -0.40 -1.92 -17.75
C SER A 273 -1.84 -1.88 -17.23
N HIS A 274 -2.82 -1.53 -18.07
CA HIS A 274 -4.25 -1.58 -17.72
C HIS A 274 -4.73 -3.00 -17.47
N GLU A 275 -4.33 -3.98 -18.30
CA GLU A 275 -4.70 -5.37 -18.12
C GLU A 275 -4.12 -5.94 -16.82
N LEU A 276 -2.84 -5.68 -16.52
CA LEU A 276 -2.23 -6.08 -15.25
C LEU A 276 -2.96 -5.45 -14.05
N LEU A 277 -3.27 -4.15 -14.11
CA LEU A 277 -3.99 -3.47 -13.03
C LEU A 277 -5.37 -4.10 -12.80
N GLY A 278 -6.12 -4.38 -13.86
CA GLY A 278 -7.41 -5.06 -13.77
C GLY A 278 -7.28 -6.43 -13.10
N ARG A 279 -6.30 -7.24 -13.52
CA ARG A 279 -6.03 -8.55 -12.91
C ARG A 279 -5.64 -8.43 -11.43
N ILE A 280 -4.82 -7.44 -11.07
CA ILE A 280 -4.45 -7.18 -9.67
C ILE A 280 -5.69 -6.85 -8.86
N GLN A 281 -6.55 -5.93 -9.32
CA GLN A 281 -7.79 -5.55 -8.63
C GLN A 281 -8.76 -6.73 -8.50
N ASP A 282 -8.90 -7.52 -9.57
CA ASP A 282 -9.69 -8.76 -9.58
C ASP A 282 -9.11 -9.84 -8.66
N SER A 283 -7.88 -9.70 -8.18
CA SER A 283 -7.24 -10.66 -7.27
C SER A 283 -7.59 -10.44 -5.79
N TYR A 284 -8.14 -9.26 -5.43
CA TYR A 284 -8.51 -8.95 -4.05
C TYR A 284 -9.81 -9.65 -3.66
N ARG A 285 -9.72 -10.51 -2.64
CA ARG A 285 -10.85 -11.17 -2.00
C ARG A 285 -10.85 -10.83 -0.53
N ILE A 286 -11.99 -10.38 -0.03
CA ILE A 286 -12.22 -10.15 1.40
C ILE A 286 -13.30 -11.11 1.88
N CYS A 287 -13.34 -11.35 3.19
CA CYS A 287 -14.36 -12.20 3.81
C CYS A 287 -15.09 -11.40 4.88
N THR A 288 -16.34 -11.78 5.13
CA THR A 288 -17.08 -11.41 6.33
C THR A 288 -16.77 -12.41 7.45
N PHE A 289 -17.14 -12.09 8.70
CA PHE A 289 -17.05 -13.03 9.82
C PHE A 289 -18.06 -14.18 9.73
N THR A 290 -19.11 -14.04 8.91
CA THR A 290 -20.02 -15.14 8.56
C THR A 290 -19.44 -16.10 7.50
N GLY A 291 -18.23 -15.86 7.02
CA GLY A 291 -17.56 -16.69 6.00
C GLY A 291 -17.92 -16.33 4.55
N GLN A 292 -18.71 -15.28 4.31
CA GLN A 292 -19.04 -14.85 2.96
C GLN A 292 -17.81 -14.26 2.26
N LYS A 293 -17.42 -14.84 1.12
CA LYS A 293 -16.33 -14.34 0.27
C LYS A 293 -16.84 -13.26 -0.69
N LEU A 294 -16.18 -12.11 -0.73
CA LEU A 294 -16.56 -10.96 -1.54
C LEU A 294 -15.39 -10.51 -2.42
N ARG A 295 -15.70 -10.03 -3.63
CA ARG A 295 -14.72 -9.27 -4.42
C ARG A 295 -14.63 -7.86 -3.85
N LEU A 296 -13.41 -7.42 -3.51
CA LEU A 296 -13.20 -6.10 -2.93
C LEU A 296 -13.70 -4.98 -3.87
N LEU A 297 -13.54 -5.16 -5.18
CA LEU A 297 -14.01 -4.22 -6.19
C LEU A 297 -15.53 -4.01 -6.13
N ASP A 298 -16.32 -5.07 -6.00
CA ASP A 298 -17.78 -4.97 -5.92
C ASP A 298 -18.22 -4.24 -4.66
N VAL A 299 -17.58 -4.54 -3.52
CA VAL A 299 -17.86 -3.88 -2.23
C VAL A 299 -17.53 -2.39 -2.33
N TYR A 300 -16.36 -2.05 -2.84
CA TYR A 300 -15.92 -0.67 -3.00
C TYR A 300 -16.86 0.11 -3.93
N ALA A 301 -17.22 -0.45 -5.09
CA ALA A 301 -18.13 0.18 -6.04
C ALA A 301 -19.51 0.46 -5.42
N LYS A 302 -20.07 -0.51 -4.69
CA LYS A 302 -21.35 -0.34 -3.96
C LYS A 302 -21.28 0.74 -2.89
N ALA A 303 -20.20 0.77 -2.11
CA ALA A 303 -20.01 1.77 -1.05
C ALA A 303 -19.88 3.19 -1.62
N VAL A 304 -19.07 3.38 -2.66
CA VAL A 304 -18.91 4.69 -3.32
C VAL A 304 -20.22 5.16 -3.95
N HIS A 305 -20.95 4.27 -4.63
CA HIS A 305 -22.27 4.61 -5.17
C HIS A 305 -23.24 5.11 -4.08
N ARG A 306 -23.21 4.49 -2.89
CA ARG A 306 -24.02 4.95 -1.75
C ARG A 306 -23.59 6.34 -1.27
N GLN A 307 -22.29 6.57 -1.09
CA GLN A 307 -21.77 7.87 -0.67
C GLN A 307 -22.16 8.99 -1.64
N GLN A 308 -22.04 8.73 -2.94
CA GLN A 308 -22.43 9.69 -3.99
C GLN A 308 -23.94 9.99 -3.97
N ARG A 309 -24.78 8.98 -3.73
CA ARG A 309 -26.23 9.18 -3.56
C ARG A 309 -26.53 10.04 -2.33
N GLY A 310 -25.88 9.78 -1.19
CA GLY A 310 -26.01 10.60 0.03
C GLY A 310 -25.68 12.07 -0.24
N GLN A 311 -24.51 12.34 -0.82
CA GLN A 311 -24.10 13.69 -1.22
C GLN A 311 -25.06 14.35 -2.21
N GLN A 312 -25.71 13.57 -3.09
CA GLN A 312 -26.72 14.10 -4.01
C GLN A 312 -27.99 14.55 -3.28
N TYR A 313 -28.44 13.81 -2.26
CA TYR A 313 -29.59 14.21 -1.44
C TYR A 313 -29.26 15.45 -0.60
N GLU A 314 -28.09 15.49 0.05
CA GLU A 314 -27.62 16.66 0.82
C GLU A 314 -27.55 17.92 -0.04
N ARG A 315 -26.96 17.84 -1.25
CA ARG A 315 -26.93 18.98 -2.18
C ARG A 315 -28.32 19.46 -2.59
N LYS A 316 -29.28 18.55 -2.76
CA LYS A 316 -30.67 18.90 -3.06
C LYS A 316 -31.34 19.57 -1.86
N ASP A 317 -31.05 19.13 -0.64
CA ASP A 317 -31.57 19.75 0.59
C ASP A 317 -30.98 21.15 0.80
N GLU A 318 -29.67 21.32 0.62
CA GLU A 318 -29.01 22.62 0.67
C GLU A 318 -29.55 23.58 -0.40
N GLN A 319 -29.77 23.08 -1.63
CA GLN A 319 -30.36 23.89 -2.69
C GLN A 319 -31.78 24.32 -2.34
N ARG A 320 -32.62 23.40 -1.82
CA ARG A 320 -33.98 23.71 -1.35
C ARG A 320 -33.96 24.74 -0.22
N ALA A 321 -33.03 24.62 0.73
CA ALA A 321 -32.86 25.59 1.81
C ALA A 321 -32.47 26.98 1.27
N ARG A 322 -31.51 27.07 0.35
CA ARG A 322 -31.12 28.34 -0.30
C ARG A 322 -32.23 28.96 -1.13
N GLU A 323 -33.02 28.14 -1.83
CA GLU A 323 -34.18 28.61 -2.59
C GLU A 323 -35.29 29.13 -1.67
N ALA A 324 -35.51 28.51 -0.50
CA ALA A 324 -36.45 28.96 0.50
C ALA A 324 -36.03 30.28 1.18
N GLU A 325 -34.72 30.53 1.30
CA GLU A 325 -34.16 31.77 1.85
C GLU A 325 -34.02 32.89 0.79
N ARG A 326 -34.31 32.62 -0.49
CA ARG A 326 -34.15 33.59 -1.57
C ARG A 326 -35.32 34.59 -1.58
N PRO A 327 -35.06 35.92 -1.49
CA PRO A 327 -36.12 36.93 -1.58
C PRO A 327 -36.90 36.80 -2.89
N LEU A 328 -38.23 36.94 -2.82
CA LEU A 328 -39.15 36.95 -3.97
C LEU A 328 -38.80 38.11 -4.92
N GLY A 329 -37.94 37.85 -5.89
CA GLY A 329 -37.65 38.81 -6.96
C GLY A 329 -36.26 38.68 -7.59
N SER A 330 -36.01 37.60 -8.32
CA SER A 330 -35.10 37.62 -9.48
C SER A 330 -35.15 36.29 -10.23
N CYS A 331 -35.78 36.30 -11.41
CA CYS A 331 -35.77 35.18 -12.34
C CYS A 331 -34.57 35.34 -13.26
N THR A 332 -33.49 34.60 -13.01
CA THR A 332 -32.49 34.30 -14.04
C THR A 332 -32.28 32.80 -14.05
N GLY A 333 -32.82 32.14 -15.08
CA GLY A 333 -32.61 30.73 -15.32
C GLY A 333 -31.17 30.51 -15.75
N SER A 334 -30.43 29.71 -14.99
CA SER A 334 -29.19 29.11 -15.47
C SER A 334 -29.41 27.63 -15.69
N THR A 335 -29.04 27.20 -16.89
CA THR A 335 -29.03 25.81 -17.31
C THR A 335 -27.97 25.07 -16.50
N GLY A 336 -28.42 24.09 -15.71
CA GLY A 336 -27.52 23.22 -14.96
C GLY A 336 -26.61 22.42 -15.90
N PRO A 337 -25.36 22.11 -15.48
CA PRO A 337 -24.44 21.36 -16.31
C PRO A 337 -24.96 19.92 -16.51
N THR A 338 -24.85 19.45 -17.75
CA THR A 338 -25.19 18.11 -18.20
C THR A 338 -24.42 17.06 -17.42
N ALA A 339 -25.12 16.36 -16.53
CA ALA A 339 -24.65 15.15 -15.88
C ALA A 339 -24.57 14.02 -16.91
N GLY A 340 -23.43 13.89 -17.58
CA GLY A 340 -23.19 12.79 -18.49
C GLY A 340 -21.76 12.79 -19.00
N SER A 341 -20.89 11.98 -18.39
CA SER A 341 -19.73 11.32 -19.06
C SER A 341 -18.67 10.69 -18.14
N GLU A 342 -18.85 10.53 -16.82
CA GLU A 342 -17.76 9.99 -15.95
C GLU A 342 -17.90 8.53 -15.49
N TRP A 343 -18.92 7.80 -15.93
CA TRP A 343 -19.16 6.43 -15.44
C TRP A 343 -18.16 5.36 -15.96
N ASN A 344 -17.25 5.70 -16.87
CA ASN A 344 -16.21 4.76 -17.37
C ASN A 344 -14.90 4.74 -16.55
N LYS A 345 -14.80 5.52 -15.45
CA LYS A 345 -13.74 5.38 -14.42
C LYS A 345 -14.09 4.34 -13.33
N ALA A 346 -15.29 3.77 -13.36
CA ALA A 346 -15.96 3.14 -12.21
C ALA A 346 -15.57 1.68 -11.90
N LEU A 347 -14.67 1.04 -12.63
CA LEU A 347 -14.30 -0.37 -12.40
C LEU A 347 -12.95 -0.55 -11.70
N ALA A 348 -12.36 0.52 -11.17
CA ALA A 348 -11.08 0.47 -10.47
C ALA A 348 -11.14 1.21 -9.14
N PHE A 349 -10.75 0.56 -8.04
CA PHE A 349 -10.56 1.24 -6.76
C PHE A 349 -9.19 1.95 -6.71
N PRO A 350 -9.03 3.04 -5.94
CA PRO A 350 -7.77 3.76 -5.85
C PRO A 350 -6.62 2.89 -5.33
N ALA A 351 -5.40 3.13 -5.82
CA ALA A 351 -4.23 2.40 -5.37
C ALA A 351 -4.10 2.39 -3.84
N GLY A 352 -3.76 1.22 -3.28
CA GLY A 352 -3.61 1.00 -1.85
C GLY A 352 -4.90 0.70 -1.07
N THR A 353 -6.09 0.74 -1.69
CA THR A 353 -7.28 0.13 -1.06
C THR A 353 -7.07 -1.37 -0.89
N GLY A 354 -7.34 -1.92 0.29
CA GLY A 354 -7.08 -3.32 0.61
C GLY A 354 -5.63 -3.64 1.02
N ASP A 355 -4.69 -2.71 0.83
CA ASP A 355 -3.28 -2.88 1.22
C ASP A 355 -2.88 -2.14 2.51
N CYS A 356 -3.81 -1.40 3.10
CA CYS A 356 -3.65 -0.81 4.43
C CYS A 356 -3.58 -1.89 5.53
N CYS A 357 -3.16 -1.50 6.73
CA CYS A 357 -3.02 -2.43 7.85
C CYS A 357 -4.37 -3.03 8.25
N ALA A 358 -5.42 -2.22 8.40
CA ALA A 358 -6.74 -2.71 8.83
C ALA A 358 -7.33 -3.83 7.95
N PRO A 359 -7.41 -3.71 6.60
CA PRO A 359 -7.87 -4.81 5.76
C PRO A 359 -7.02 -6.09 5.89
N LYS A 360 -5.69 -5.95 5.98
CA LYS A 360 -4.78 -7.09 6.17
C LYS A 360 -5.08 -7.79 7.50
N LEU A 361 -5.12 -7.03 8.60
CA LEU A 361 -5.36 -7.54 9.94
C LEU A 361 -6.72 -8.24 10.08
N LEU A 362 -7.79 -7.64 9.57
CA LEU A 362 -9.12 -8.27 9.57
C LEU A 362 -9.16 -9.55 8.73
N SER A 363 -8.54 -9.54 7.55
CA SER A 363 -8.48 -10.73 6.69
C SER A 363 -7.76 -11.88 7.40
N ALA A 364 -6.64 -11.61 8.07
CA ALA A 364 -5.92 -12.61 8.84
C ALA A 364 -6.67 -13.07 10.10
N CYS A 365 -7.37 -12.15 10.78
CA CYS A 365 -8.22 -12.46 11.92
C CYS A 365 -9.29 -13.50 11.52
N ILE A 366 -10.02 -13.24 10.43
CA ILE A 366 -11.04 -14.16 9.90
C ILE A 366 -10.43 -15.48 9.45
N GLN A 367 -9.31 -15.45 8.69
CA GLN A 367 -8.65 -16.67 8.21
C GLN A 367 -8.15 -17.58 9.33
N ARG A 368 -7.86 -17.02 10.50
CA ARG A 368 -7.36 -17.75 11.68
C ARG A 368 -8.47 -18.11 12.67
N GLY A 369 -9.74 -17.81 12.37
CA GLY A 369 -10.85 -18.06 13.29
C GLY A 369 -10.68 -17.32 14.62
N LEU A 370 -10.25 -16.06 14.54
CA LEU A 370 -10.06 -15.21 15.71
C LEU A 370 -11.19 -14.17 15.82
N THR A 371 -11.46 -13.73 17.04
CA THR A 371 -12.38 -12.63 17.33
C THR A 371 -11.59 -11.33 17.53
N PRO A 372 -11.87 -10.25 16.77
CA PRO A 372 -11.16 -8.99 16.96
C PRO A 372 -11.62 -8.29 18.24
N LEU A 373 -10.69 -7.85 19.08
CA LEU A 373 -11.00 -7.05 20.28
C LEU A 373 -10.78 -5.55 20.05
N GLY A 374 -9.71 -5.20 19.34
CA GLY A 374 -9.40 -3.82 19.04
C GLY A 374 -8.18 -3.68 18.14
N MET A 375 -8.06 -2.53 17.48
CA MET A 375 -7.00 -2.27 16.52
C MET A 375 -6.47 -0.85 16.64
N VAL A 376 -5.18 -0.67 16.36
CA VAL A 376 -4.52 0.63 16.31
C VAL A 376 -3.57 0.65 15.12
N GLU A 377 -3.63 1.71 14.32
CA GLU A 377 -2.61 2.04 13.33
C GLU A 377 -1.83 3.29 13.73
N PHE A 378 -0.56 3.36 13.33
CA PHE A 378 0.32 4.50 13.55
C PHE A 378 1.27 4.72 12.37
N TRP A 379 1.75 5.95 12.21
CA TRP A 379 2.73 6.28 11.18
C TRP A 379 4.16 6.16 11.72
N TYR A 380 5.02 5.47 10.99
CA TYR A 380 6.43 5.29 11.33
C TYR A 380 7.33 5.69 10.17
N GLY A 381 8.27 6.61 10.39
CA GLY A 381 9.16 7.11 9.34
C GLY A 381 8.93 8.57 8.94
N SER A 382 9.64 8.97 7.90
CA SER A 382 9.58 10.33 7.33
C SER A 382 8.16 10.65 6.87
N PRO A 383 7.70 11.92 6.96
CA PRO A 383 6.39 12.28 6.46
C PRO A 383 6.19 11.90 4.98
N PRO A 384 4.93 11.74 4.52
CA PRO A 384 4.64 11.43 3.13
C PRO A 384 5.37 12.40 2.21
N ASN A 385 5.97 11.90 1.14
CA ASN A 385 6.68 12.68 0.12
C ASN A 385 7.93 13.43 0.62
N THR A 386 8.57 13.08 1.73
CA THR A 386 9.80 13.81 2.17
C THR A 386 11.11 13.04 2.00
N ALA A 387 11.05 11.71 1.82
CA ALA A 387 12.24 10.85 1.87
C ALA A 387 12.96 10.63 0.52
N THR A 388 12.40 11.08 -0.60
CA THR A 388 13.02 10.99 -1.93
C THR A 388 13.21 12.39 -2.52
N ALA A 389 14.22 12.57 -3.39
CA ALA A 389 14.46 13.84 -4.05
C ALA A 389 13.24 14.33 -4.88
N GLN A 390 12.45 13.41 -5.43
CA GLN A 390 11.18 13.71 -6.12
C GLN A 390 10.02 14.07 -5.18
N GLY A 391 10.14 13.82 -3.88
CA GLY A 391 9.13 14.14 -2.89
C GLY A 391 9.02 15.65 -2.58
N ARG A 392 10.03 16.45 -2.94
CA ARG A 392 9.96 17.91 -2.90
C ARG A 392 9.13 18.48 -4.07
N SER A 393 7.91 17.98 -4.28
CA SER A 393 7.01 18.57 -5.29
C SER A 393 6.15 19.65 -4.63
N GLY A 394 6.50 20.91 -4.88
CA GLY A 394 5.71 22.08 -4.49
C GLY A 394 4.50 22.32 -5.39
N SER A 395 3.39 21.60 -5.20
CA SER A 395 2.18 21.89 -6.00
C SER A 395 0.82 21.66 -5.35
N HIS A 396 0.70 21.35 -4.06
CA HIS A 396 -0.58 21.47 -3.33
C HIS A 396 -0.37 21.93 -1.88
N PRO A 397 -0.77 23.17 -1.52
CA PRO A 397 -0.75 23.64 -0.13
C PRO A 397 -2.02 23.15 0.55
N GLY A 398 -1.89 22.13 1.40
CA GLY A 398 -2.94 21.69 2.31
C GLY A 398 -3.16 20.18 2.33
N LEU A 399 -3.14 19.63 3.55
CA LEU A 399 -3.66 18.32 3.99
C LEU A 399 -2.71 17.08 4.03
N THR A 400 -2.32 16.81 5.27
CA THR A 400 -1.92 15.50 5.88
C THR A 400 -0.44 15.10 5.83
N THR A 401 0.44 15.94 6.37
CA THR A 401 1.75 15.49 6.83
C THR A 401 1.55 14.49 7.98
N ARG A 402 1.62 13.18 7.70
CA ARG A 402 1.64 12.16 8.74
C ARG A 402 2.88 12.37 9.60
N VAL A 403 2.71 12.28 10.89
CA VAL A 403 3.77 12.56 11.85
C VAL A 403 4.20 11.23 12.46
N HIS A 404 5.52 11.03 12.52
CA HIS A 404 6.10 9.85 13.13
C HIS A 404 5.59 9.65 14.57
N GLY A 405 5.20 8.42 14.89
CA GLY A 405 4.69 7.99 16.19
C GLY A 405 3.21 8.28 16.42
N GLU A 406 2.56 9.08 15.57
CA GLU A 406 1.15 9.39 15.73
C GLU A 406 0.27 8.22 15.33
N MET A 407 -0.78 8.01 16.12
CA MET A 407 -1.82 7.01 15.87
C MET A 407 -2.94 7.62 15.01
N TYR A 408 -3.51 6.81 14.13
CA TYR A 408 -4.54 7.25 13.20
C TYR A 408 -5.60 6.17 13.01
N GLY A 409 -6.86 6.58 12.85
CA GLY A 409 -7.94 5.68 12.42
C GLY A 409 -7.82 5.29 10.94
N MET A 410 -8.82 4.57 10.43
CA MET A 410 -8.84 4.17 9.03
C MET A 410 -8.83 5.38 8.07
N CYS A 411 -8.28 5.19 6.86
CA CYS A 411 -8.45 6.16 5.79
C CYS A 411 -9.81 6.01 5.09
N GLU A 412 -10.24 7.05 4.37
CA GLU A 412 -11.49 7.10 3.60
C GLU A 412 -11.65 5.92 2.62
N LYS A 413 -10.54 5.46 2.02
CA LYS A 413 -10.54 4.29 1.12
C LYS A 413 -10.92 3.00 1.86
N CYS A 414 -10.46 2.86 3.10
CA CYS A 414 -10.73 1.69 3.92
C CYS A 414 -12.13 1.74 4.53
N GLU A 415 -12.65 2.93 4.86
CA GLU A 415 -14.03 3.09 5.33
C GLU A 415 -15.06 2.44 4.38
N CYS A 416 -14.81 2.50 3.07
CA CYS A 416 -15.66 1.89 2.04
C CYS A 416 -15.73 0.35 2.10
N ILE A 417 -14.77 -0.32 2.72
CA ILE A 417 -14.66 -1.79 2.70
C ILE A 417 -14.73 -2.43 4.09
N LEU A 418 -14.24 -1.74 5.13
CA LEU A 418 -14.10 -2.31 6.47
C LEU A 418 -15.44 -2.66 7.11
N GLY A 419 -16.50 -1.88 6.83
CA GLY A 419 -17.85 -2.21 7.29
C GLY A 419 -18.32 -3.59 6.81
N SER A 420 -18.08 -3.92 5.54
CA SER A 420 -18.43 -5.24 5.01
C SER A 420 -17.53 -6.34 5.60
N MET A 421 -16.24 -6.07 5.83
CA MET A 421 -15.32 -7.04 6.45
C MET A 421 -15.68 -7.37 7.91
N LEU A 422 -16.26 -6.41 8.63
CA LEU A 422 -16.74 -6.59 10.01
C LEU A 422 -18.14 -7.22 10.11
N CYS A 423 -18.81 -7.47 8.97
CA CYS A 423 -20.14 -8.04 8.97
C CYS A 423 -20.13 -9.44 9.61
N GLY A 424 -21.00 -9.64 10.62
CA GLY A 424 -21.08 -10.87 11.40
C GLY A 424 -20.03 -11.00 12.50
N ALA A 425 -19.21 -9.96 12.76
CA ALA A 425 -18.31 -9.99 13.91
C ALA A 425 -19.14 -10.01 15.20
N PRO A 426 -18.65 -10.68 16.28
CA PRO A 426 -19.36 -10.75 17.55
C PRO A 426 -19.71 -9.36 18.10
N ALA A 427 -20.89 -9.19 18.70
CA ALA A 427 -21.32 -7.90 19.24
C ALA A 427 -20.34 -7.34 20.29
N ALA A 428 -19.67 -8.20 21.06
CA ALA A 428 -18.62 -7.80 21.99
C ALA A 428 -17.42 -7.11 21.32
N ALA A 429 -17.14 -7.45 20.05
CA ALA A 429 -16.12 -6.80 19.23
C ALA A 429 -16.60 -5.47 18.65
N LEU A 430 -17.90 -5.36 18.38
CA LEU A 430 -18.53 -4.21 17.75
C LEU A 430 -19.21 -3.34 18.83
N SER A 431 -18.45 -2.46 19.47
CA SER A 431 -19.05 -1.55 20.46
C SER A 431 -20.12 -0.65 19.80
N SER A 432 -21.37 -0.75 20.26
CA SER A 432 -22.47 0.13 19.84
C SER A 432 -22.66 1.35 20.76
N SER A 433 -21.86 1.51 21.82
CA SER A 433 -21.99 2.63 22.76
C SER A 433 -20.66 3.28 23.08
N SER A 434 -20.68 4.62 23.06
CA SER A 434 -19.63 5.51 23.52
C SER A 434 -19.19 5.15 24.93
N TRP A 435 -17.88 4.97 25.15
CA TRP A 435 -17.29 5.13 26.48
C TRP A 435 -17.42 6.61 26.89
N GLY A 436 -18.61 6.98 27.36
CA GLY A 436 -18.83 8.16 28.18
C GLY A 436 -18.41 7.80 29.60
N GLY A 437 -17.34 8.43 30.08
CA GLY A 437 -16.89 8.26 31.45
C GLY A 437 -17.99 8.66 32.42
N ASN A 438 -18.22 7.82 33.42
CA ASN A 438 -18.62 8.29 34.73
C ASN A 438 -17.96 7.41 35.78
N ALA A 439 -16.88 7.93 36.36
CA ALA A 439 -16.47 7.57 37.71
C ALA A 439 -17.57 8.09 38.65
N GLY A 440 -18.58 7.26 38.89
CA GLY A 440 -19.63 7.50 39.88
C GLY A 440 -19.34 6.68 41.12
N THR A 441 -18.98 7.39 42.18
CA THR A 441 -18.74 6.93 43.54
C THR A 441 -19.76 5.91 44.05
N ALA A 442 -19.24 4.91 44.76
CA ALA A 442 -20.01 3.99 45.60
C ALA A 442 -20.98 4.74 46.53
N GLY A 443 -22.23 4.26 46.58
CA GLY A 443 -23.27 4.70 47.49
C GLY A 443 -24.31 3.61 47.64
N THR A 444 -24.33 3.01 48.83
CA THR A 444 -25.18 1.89 49.26
C THR A 444 -26.66 2.23 49.42
N ALA A 445 -27.49 1.18 49.24
CA ALA A 445 -28.79 0.92 49.86
C ALA A 445 -30.06 1.60 49.30
N GLY A 446 -31.08 0.77 49.04
CA GLY A 446 -32.46 1.21 48.83
C GLY A 446 -33.34 0.23 48.05
N THR A 447 -33.77 -0.86 48.68
CA THR A 447 -34.89 -1.72 48.24
C THR A 447 -36.19 -0.93 48.12
N ALA A 448 -36.93 -1.05 47.00
CA ALA A 448 -38.40 -0.91 47.01
C ALA A 448 -39.07 -1.41 45.71
N ALA A 449 -39.84 -2.49 45.89
CA ALA A 449 -41.20 -2.71 45.40
C ALA A 449 -41.55 -2.58 43.91
N VAL A 450 -41.89 -3.76 43.37
CA VAL A 450 -42.74 -4.03 42.20
C VAL A 450 -44.14 -3.42 42.41
N ALA A 451 -44.65 -2.68 41.43
CA ALA A 451 -46.06 -2.30 41.35
C ALA A 451 -46.62 -2.70 39.99
N ALA A 452 -47.58 -3.63 40.03
CA ALA A 452 -48.37 -4.10 38.89
C ALA A 452 -49.38 -3.03 38.45
N ALA A 453 -49.58 -2.90 37.15
CA ALA A 453 -50.66 -2.10 36.55
C ALA A 453 -51.95 -2.95 36.43
N PRO A 454 -53.15 -2.37 36.65
CA PRO A 454 -54.40 -3.11 36.53
C PRO A 454 -54.88 -3.20 35.08
N VAL A 455 -55.48 -4.35 34.78
CA VAL A 455 -56.25 -4.65 33.57
C VAL A 455 -57.61 -3.95 33.67
N ILE A 456 -58.05 -3.31 32.58
CA ILE A 456 -59.44 -2.94 32.35
C ILE A 456 -59.89 -3.63 31.06
N GLU A 457 -60.93 -4.45 31.25
CA GLU A 457 -61.75 -5.28 30.35
C GLU A 457 -61.14 -6.53 29.69
#